data_AF-A0A5C4JCN4-F1
#
_entry.id   AF-A0A5C4JCN4-F1
#
_cell.length_a   1.000
_cell.length_b   1.000
_cell.length_c   1.000
_cell.angle_alpha   90.00
_cell.angle_beta   90.00
_cell.angle_gamma   90.00
#
_symmetry.space_group_name_H-M   'P 1'
#
loop_
_entity.id
_entity.type
_entity.pdbx_description
1 polymer ?
#
loop_
_entity_poly.entity_id
_entity_poly.type
_entity_poly.pdbx_seq_one_letter_code
_entity_poly.pdbx_strand_id
1 'polypeptide(L)'
;MPVTITVPEETTAGFVVATDRNPGDLAAAIRQRLPGPFAAAVSIRLGSPRLMVACHRAADSPWDLSNVTGADEEDADRVRQATRHVGVSSVLPVGDLPSGPHLARAAAMAVAESLCGVPVDVAANEVLPVAPFGRFDEFVLADDWLGASLPPYRNSGGCTAEEDDIDGCACVDLATRGLHRFGLPELEITGVACPHDLAALNVLRTTAQRLLPLGRHPGEHILPAELMLTSIDFATYWGNRDPIWDDGPISVHLVEAGPSRLAIRPPADFPGTLNEWLWDELPPVLHELLSCEPDHPVPT
;
A
#
# COMPACT_ATOMS: atom_id res chain seq x y z
N MET A 1 -23.98 5.97 11.48
CA MET A 1 -24.12 4.62 12.10
C MET A 1 -22.73 4.03 12.25
N PRO A 2 -22.40 3.28 13.31
CA PRO A 2 -21.08 2.68 13.44
C PRO A 2 -20.78 1.76 12.25
N VAL A 3 -19.49 1.60 11.95
CA VAL A 3 -18.98 0.74 10.87
C VAL A 3 -18.36 -0.50 11.49
N THR A 4 -18.58 -1.67 10.88
CA THR A 4 -17.96 -2.92 11.33
C THR A 4 -16.86 -3.36 10.38
N ILE A 5 -15.66 -3.58 10.92
CA ILE A 5 -14.54 -4.20 10.21
C ILE A 5 -14.37 -5.63 10.74
N THR A 6 -14.29 -6.62 9.85
CA THR A 6 -13.94 -7.99 10.23
C THR A 6 -12.50 -8.29 9.82
N VAL A 7 -11.63 -8.50 10.80
CA VAL A 7 -10.24 -8.90 10.58
C VAL A 7 -10.18 -10.43 10.59
N PRO A 8 -9.64 -11.09 9.55
CA PRO A 8 -9.56 -12.55 9.49
C PRO A 8 -8.55 -13.11 10.49
N GLU A 9 -8.57 -14.42 10.74
CA GLU A 9 -7.53 -15.10 11.53
C GLU A 9 -6.17 -15.12 10.81
N GLU A 10 -6.22 -15.25 9.48
CA GLU A 10 -5.06 -15.31 8.62
C GLU A 10 -5.20 -14.34 7.44
N THR A 11 -4.09 -13.76 7.03
CA THR A 11 -3.98 -12.95 5.81
C THR A 11 -3.01 -13.58 4.83
N THR A 12 -3.06 -13.13 3.59
CA THR A 12 -2.12 -13.55 2.56
C THR A 12 -1.31 -12.37 2.06
N ALA A 13 -0.02 -12.58 1.84
CA ALA A 13 0.81 -11.65 1.07
C ALA A 13 1.52 -12.40 -0.05
N GLY A 14 1.52 -11.81 -1.24
CA GLY A 14 2.04 -12.40 -2.47
C GLY A 14 2.85 -11.42 -3.29
N PHE A 15 3.99 -11.87 -3.77
CA PHE A 15 4.90 -11.14 -4.64
C PHE A 15 5.32 -12.05 -5.79
N VAL A 16 5.61 -11.48 -6.95
CA VAL A 16 6.09 -12.23 -8.12
C VAL A 16 7.34 -11.56 -8.66
N VAL A 17 8.35 -12.34 -8.99
CA VAL A 17 9.53 -11.88 -9.71
C VAL A 17 9.45 -12.35 -11.15
N ALA A 18 9.27 -11.42 -12.08
CA ALA A 18 9.30 -11.67 -13.51
C ALA A 18 10.76 -11.70 -14.02
N THR A 19 11.16 -12.76 -14.71
CA THR A 19 12.55 -12.94 -15.16
C THR A 19 12.66 -13.90 -16.33
N ASP A 20 13.78 -13.81 -17.07
CA ASP A 20 14.18 -14.80 -18.07
C ASP A 20 15.26 -15.77 -17.59
N ARG A 21 15.75 -15.56 -16.36
CA ARG A 21 16.84 -16.36 -15.82
C ARG A 21 16.34 -17.65 -15.20
N ASN A 22 17.22 -18.65 -15.19
CA ASN A 22 16.95 -19.90 -14.51
C ASN A 22 17.00 -19.66 -12.99
N PRO A 23 15.95 -20.03 -12.22
CA PRO A 23 15.88 -19.81 -10.78
C PRO A 23 17.00 -20.49 -9.97
N GLY A 24 17.58 -21.60 -10.46
CA GLY A 24 18.58 -22.36 -9.70
C GLY A 24 18.06 -22.76 -8.30
N ASP A 25 18.93 -22.66 -7.29
CA ASP A 25 18.55 -22.84 -5.88
C ASP A 25 18.10 -21.50 -5.27
N LEU A 26 16.79 -21.24 -5.34
CA LEU A 26 16.18 -20.01 -4.80
C LEU A 26 16.35 -19.88 -3.29
N ALA A 27 16.35 -20.99 -2.55
CA ALA A 27 16.50 -20.96 -1.10
C ALA A 27 17.91 -20.52 -0.70
N ALA A 28 18.93 -21.02 -1.40
CA ALA A 28 20.30 -20.55 -1.23
C ALA A 28 20.46 -19.08 -1.64
N ALA A 29 19.87 -18.67 -2.77
CA ALA A 29 19.93 -17.29 -3.24
C ALA A 29 19.35 -16.30 -2.22
N ILE A 30 18.16 -16.60 -1.68
CA ILE A 30 17.52 -15.75 -0.67
C ILE A 30 18.40 -15.59 0.58
N ARG A 31 18.93 -16.70 1.11
CA ARG A 31 19.78 -16.67 2.32
C ARG A 31 21.08 -15.89 2.13
N GLN A 32 21.64 -15.89 0.92
CA GLN A 32 22.91 -15.21 0.63
C GLN A 32 22.75 -13.69 0.45
N ARG A 33 21.58 -13.21 0.06
CA ARG A 33 21.32 -11.79 -0.21
C ARG A 33 20.76 -11.03 0.98
N LEU A 34 20.04 -11.71 1.87
CA LEU A 34 19.43 -11.07 3.04
C LEU A 34 20.45 -10.78 4.16
N PRO A 35 20.30 -9.65 4.88
CA PRO A 35 21.02 -9.41 6.13
C PRO A 35 20.77 -10.53 7.15
N GLY A 36 21.73 -10.78 8.05
CA GLY A 36 21.73 -11.92 8.97
C GLY A 36 20.41 -12.18 9.73
N PRO A 37 19.82 -11.18 10.43
CA PRO A 37 18.55 -11.36 11.12
C PRO A 37 17.39 -11.75 10.20
N PHE A 38 17.32 -11.15 9.01
CA PHE A 38 16.32 -11.44 7.99
C PHE A 38 16.50 -12.83 7.39
N ALA A 39 17.74 -13.18 7.04
CA ALA A 39 18.07 -14.50 6.54
C ALA A 39 17.67 -15.59 7.53
N ALA A 40 17.89 -15.37 8.84
CA ALA A 40 17.47 -16.30 9.89
C ALA A 40 15.95 -16.42 9.98
N ALA A 41 15.23 -15.28 10.05
CA ALA A 41 13.78 -15.26 10.17
C ALA A 41 13.06 -15.85 8.93
N VAL A 42 13.58 -15.55 7.74
CA VAL A 42 13.13 -16.16 6.47
C VAL A 42 13.41 -17.65 6.45
N SER A 43 14.61 -18.08 6.86
CA SER A 43 14.98 -19.51 6.86
C SER A 43 14.07 -20.37 7.73
N ILE A 44 13.57 -19.83 8.85
CA ILE A 44 12.63 -20.53 9.74
C ILE A 44 11.29 -20.80 9.04
N ARG A 45 10.86 -19.91 8.14
CA ARG A 45 9.54 -19.96 7.49
C ARG A 45 9.58 -20.59 6.09
N LEU A 46 10.72 -20.55 5.43
CA LEU A 46 10.88 -20.96 4.04
C LEU A 46 10.51 -22.44 3.85
N GLY A 47 9.62 -22.71 2.88
CA GLY A 47 9.11 -24.04 2.59
C GLY A 47 7.90 -24.44 3.44
N SER A 48 7.40 -23.56 4.29
CA SER A 48 6.11 -23.69 4.99
C SER A 48 5.06 -22.75 4.38
N PRO A 49 3.77 -22.89 4.70
CA PRO A 49 2.74 -21.95 4.27
C PRO A 49 3.03 -20.48 4.64
N ARG A 50 3.82 -20.24 5.70
CA ARG A 50 4.21 -18.88 6.11
C ARG A 50 5.21 -18.21 5.17
N LEU A 51 5.90 -18.98 4.32
CA LEU A 51 6.73 -18.47 3.24
C LEU A 51 7.05 -19.58 2.22
N MET A 52 6.33 -19.58 1.10
CA MET A 52 6.55 -20.49 -0.02
C MET A 52 7.12 -19.75 -1.21
N VAL A 53 8.03 -20.41 -1.93
CA VAL A 53 8.61 -19.91 -3.18
C VAL A 53 8.39 -20.96 -4.26
N ALA A 54 7.81 -20.55 -5.39
CA ALA A 54 7.50 -21.43 -6.51
C ALA A 54 7.89 -20.76 -7.83
N CYS A 55 8.42 -21.54 -8.77
CA CYS A 55 8.76 -21.05 -10.11
C CYS A 55 7.86 -21.68 -11.17
N HIS A 56 7.32 -20.83 -12.03
CA HIS A 56 6.46 -21.19 -13.15
C HIS A 56 7.04 -20.63 -14.45
N ARG A 57 6.76 -21.29 -15.57
CA ARG A 57 6.86 -20.61 -16.88
C ARG A 57 5.78 -19.52 -16.91
N ALA A 58 6.05 -18.40 -17.57
CA ALA A 58 5.09 -17.30 -17.64
C ALA A 58 3.74 -17.76 -18.23
N ALA A 59 3.78 -18.62 -19.26
CA ALA A 59 2.57 -19.19 -19.88
C ALA A 59 1.75 -20.12 -18.95
N ASP A 60 2.38 -20.69 -17.92
CA ASP A 60 1.74 -21.59 -16.94
C ASP A 60 1.57 -20.91 -15.57
N SER A 61 1.78 -19.59 -15.52
CA SER A 61 1.82 -18.85 -14.27
C SER A 61 0.41 -18.65 -13.71
N PRO A 62 0.20 -18.84 -12.40
CA PRO A 62 -1.09 -18.59 -11.78
C PRO A 62 -1.40 -17.09 -11.57
N TRP A 63 -0.43 -16.21 -11.82
CA TRP A 63 -0.60 -14.76 -11.67
C TRP A 63 -0.79 -14.10 -13.03
N ASP A 64 -1.86 -13.32 -13.15
CA ASP A 64 -2.05 -12.41 -14.28
C ASP A 64 -1.29 -11.11 -14.00
N LEU A 65 -0.25 -10.86 -14.81
CA LEU A 65 0.60 -9.67 -14.70
C LEU A 65 0.40 -8.70 -15.88
N SER A 66 -0.65 -8.88 -16.71
CA SER A 66 -0.80 -8.10 -17.95
C SER A 66 -1.03 -6.62 -17.71
N ASN A 67 -1.59 -6.26 -16.55
CA ASN A 67 -1.99 -4.90 -16.19
C ASN A 67 -1.14 -4.31 -15.06
N VAL A 68 0.03 -4.89 -14.79
CA VAL A 68 0.95 -4.37 -13.77
C VAL A 68 1.43 -2.99 -14.18
N THR A 69 1.37 -2.05 -13.25
CA THR A 69 1.89 -0.69 -13.43
C THR A 69 3.27 -0.56 -12.80
N GLY A 70 4.17 0.17 -13.43
CA GLY A 70 5.48 0.53 -12.87
C GLY A 70 5.67 2.04 -12.94
N ALA A 71 6.66 2.55 -12.21
CA ALA A 71 7.09 3.94 -12.34
C ALA A 71 7.63 4.24 -13.76
N ASP A 72 8.12 3.21 -14.44
CA ASP A 72 8.68 3.23 -15.78
C ASP A 72 7.97 2.16 -16.64
N GLU A 73 7.79 2.46 -17.93
CA GLU A 73 7.11 1.58 -18.90
C GLU A 73 7.99 0.38 -19.33
N GLU A 74 9.31 0.52 -19.28
CA GLU A 74 10.29 -0.54 -19.56
C GLU A 74 10.17 -1.69 -18.55
N ASP A 75 10.00 -1.42 -17.25
CA ASP A 75 9.81 -2.44 -16.24
C ASP A 75 8.47 -3.17 -16.43
N ALA A 76 7.40 -2.45 -16.76
CA ALA A 76 6.12 -3.06 -17.12
C ALA A 76 6.22 -3.92 -18.40
N ASP A 77 6.98 -3.47 -19.41
CA ASP A 77 7.28 -4.25 -20.61
C ASP A 77 8.09 -5.51 -20.28
N ARG A 78 9.11 -5.40 -19.42
CA ARG A 78 9.93 -6.53 -18.97
C ARG A 78 9.11 -7.56 -18.21
N VAL A 79 8.15 -7.13 -17.39
CA VAL A 79 7.19 -8.04 -16.74
C VAL A 79 6.36 -8.79 -17.79
N ARG A 80 5.80 -8.08 -18.77
CA ARG A 80 4.98 -8.68 -19.83
C ARG A 80 5.75 -9.63 -20.75
N GLN A 81 7.04 -9.39 -20.96
CA GLN A 81 7.91 -10.17 -21.84
C GLN A 81 8.61 -11.33 -21.14
N ALA A 82 8.60 -11.37 -19.81
CA ALA A 82 9.29 -12.39 -19.04
C ALA A 82 8.83 -13.80 -19.41
N THR A 83 9.78 -14.72 -19.50
CA THR A 83 9.50 -16.13 -19.81
C THR A 83 9.21 -16.97 -18.58
N ARG A 84 9.50 -16.46 -17.38
CA ARG A 84 9.31 -17.14 -16.08
C ARG A 84 8.83 -16.18 -15.00
N HIS A 85 8.03 -16.72 -14.09
CA HIS A 85 7.58 -16.06 -12.88
C HIS A 85 8.02 -16.86 -11.65
N VAL A 86 8.65 -16.20 -10.69
CA VAL A 86 8.94 -16.77 -9.37
C VAL A 86 7.99 -16.13 -8.36
N GLY A 87 7.00 -16.88 -7.90
CA GLY A 87 6.08 -16.41 -6.86
C GLY A 87 6.66 -16.63 -5.47
N VAL A 88 6.52 -15.62 -4.63
CA VAL A 88 6.77 -15.65 -3.19
C VAL A 88 5.43 -15.40 -2.51
N SER A 89 4.92 -16.40 -1.80
CA SER A 89 3.60 -16.35 -1.17
C SER A 89 3.68 -16.68 0.31
N SER A 90 2.77 -16.12 1.08
CA SER A 90 2.66 -16.35 2.51
C SER A 90 1.21 -16.35 2.95
N VAL A 91 0.86 -17.30 3.81
CA VAL A 91 -0.36 -17.31 4.62
C VAL A 91 0.08 -17.11 6.06
N LEU A 92 -0.41 -16.05 6.69
CA LEU A 92 0.15 -15.51 7.93
C LEU A 92 -0.96 -15.32 8.95
N PRO A 93 -0.79 -15.76 10.21
CA PRO A 93 -1.70 -15.34 11.27
C PRO A 93 -1.61 -13.82 11.44
N VAL A 94 -2.71 -13.15 11.76
CA VAL A 94 -2.71 -11.69 11.93
C VAL A 94 -1.78 -11.19 13.03
N GLY A 95 -1.44 -12.05 14.01
CA GLY A 95 -0.42 -11.77 15.02
C GLY A 95 1.01 -11.63 14.48
N ASP A 96 1.28 -12.09 13.25
CA ASP A 96 2.57 -11.90 12.56
C ASP A 96 2.65 -10.52 11.86
N LEU A 97 1.57 -9.72 11.85
CA LEU A 97 1.54 -8.43 11.15
C LEU A 97 2.22 -7.29 11.95
N PRO A 98 2.95 -6.38 11.27
CA PRO A 98 3.23 -6.32 9.83
C PRO A 98 4.52 -7.05 9.41
N SER A 99 5.21 -7.72 10.34
CA SER A 99 6.52 -8.34 10.08
C SER A 99 6.45 -9.51 9.10
N GLY A 100 5.36 -10.28 9.09
CA GLY A 100 5.14 -11.40 8.18
C GLY A 100 5.23 -11.02 6.71
N PRO A 101 4.35 -10.12 6.21
CA PRO A 101 4.42 -9.63 4.84
C PRO A 101 5.78 -9.01 4.51
N HIS A 102 6.39 -8.29 5.47
CA HIS A 102 7.71 -7.69 5.28
C HIS A 102 8.79 -8.73 4.95
N LEU A 103 8.81 -9.88 5.64
CA LEU A 103 9.74 -10.98 5.32
C LEU A 103 9.47 -11.61 3.95
N ALA A 104 8.20 -11.72 3.55
CA ALA A 104 7.85 -12.23 2.22
C ALA A 104 8.32 -11.26 1.11
N ARG A 105 8.15 -9.95 1.30
CA ARG A 105 8.69 -8.93 0.38
C ARG A 105 10.20 -8.98 0.32
N ALA A 106 10.88 -9.06 1.47
CA ALA A 106 12.34 -9.17 1.52
C ALA A 106 12.85 -10.38 0.73
N ALA A 107 12.19 -11.53 0.87
CA ALA A 107 12.52 -12.73 0.10
C ALA A 107 12.30 -12.52 -1.41
N ALA A 108 11.23 -11.84 -1.82
CA ALA A 108 10.98 -11.50 -3.22
C ALA A 108 12.06 -10.56 -3.78
N MET A 109 12.47 -9.54 -3.02
CA MET A 109 13.56 -8.63 -3.41
C MET A 109 14.88 -9.38 -3.55
N ALA A 110 15.19 -10.32 -2.64
CA ALA A 110 16.39 -11.15 -2.73
C ALA A 110 16.40 -12.06 -3.97
N VAL A 111 15.23 -12.60 -4.35
CA VAL A 111 15.06 -13.35 -5.61
C VAL A 111 15.25 -12.44 -6.82
N ALA A 112 14.63 -11.25 -6.82
CA ALA A 112 14.74 -10.29 -7.91
C ALA A 112 16.19 -9.87 -8.14
N GLU A 113 16.92 -9.55 -7.07
CA GLU A 113 18.34 -9.21 -7.16
C GLU A 113 19.18 -10.38 -7.72
N SER A 114 18.93 -11.61 -7.24
CA SER A 114 19.66 -12.79 -7.70
C SER A 114 19.41 -13.11 -9.18
N LEU A 115 18.19 -12.87 -9.66
CA LEU A 115 17.77 -13.22 -11.03
C LEU A 115 17.79 -12.03 -11.99
N CYS A 116 18.19 -10.84 -11.52
CA CYS A 116 17.97 -9.58 -12.21
C CYS A 116 16.54 -9.47 -12.77
N GLY A 117 15.58 -9.92 -11.97
CA GLY A 117 14.15 -9.91 -12.31
C GLY A 117 13.47 -8.62 -11.86
N VAL A 118 12.23 -8.43 -12.30
CA VAL A 118 11.37 -7.32 -11.91
C VAL A 118 10.43 -7.80 -10.80
N PRO A 119 10.56 -7.30 -9.56
CA PRO A 119 9.66 -7.65 -8.47
C PRO A 119 8.31 -6.93 -8.62
N VAL A 120 7.23 -7.67 -8.43
CA VAL A 120 5.85 -7.20 -8.51
C VAL A 120 5.15 -7.51 -7.21
N ASP A 121 4.47 -6.52 -6.65
CA ASP A 121 3.51 -6.69 -5.57
C ASP A 121 2.14 -7.01 -6.17
N VAL A 122 1.67 -8.24 -5.94
CA VAL A 122 0.40 -8.71 -6.50
C VAL A 122 -0.80 -8.01 -5.87
N ALA A 123 -0.69 -7.60 -4.60
CA ALA A 123 -1.77 -6.94 -3.88
C ALA A 123 -1.93 -5.48 -4.28
N ALA A 124 -0.83 -4.78 -4.60
CA ALA A 124 -0.85 -3.43 -5.18
C ALA A 124 -1.01 -3.44 -6.71
N ASN A 125 -0.74 -4.58 -7.36
CA ASN A 125 -0.63 -4.74 -8.81
C ASN A 125 0.43 -3.80 -9.43
N GLU A 126 1.56 -3.67 -8.75
CA GLU A 126 2.60 -2.68 -9.05
C GLU A 126 4.00 -3.28 -9.02
N VAL A 127 4.88 -2.77 -9.88
CA VAL A 127 6.32 -3.04 -9.81
C VAL A 127 6.87 -2.40 -8.55
N LEU A 128 7.60 -3.18 -7.76
CA LEU A 128 8.27 -2.67 -6.56
C LEU A 128 9.58 -1.98 -6.95
N PRO A 129 9.88 -0.79 -6.40
CA PRO A 129 11.15 -0.14 -6.65
C PRO A 129 12.30 -0.97 -6.07
N VAL A 130 13.44 -0.97 -6.79
CA VAL A 130 14.67 -1.62 -6.33
C VAL A 130 15.33 -0.75 -5.26
N ALA A 131 14.92 -0.93 -4.01
CA ALA A 131 15.55 -0.28 -2.86
C ALA A 131 16.66 -1.17 -2.26
N PRO A 132 17.83 -0.62 -1.89
CA PRO A 132 18.84 -1.35 -1.11
C PRO A 132 18.25 -1.86 0.21
N PHE A 133 18.82 -2.94 0.76
CA PHE A 133 18.36 -3.53 2.02
C PHE A 133 18.72 -2.70 3.28
N GLY A 134 18.36 -1.42 3.30
CA GLY A 134 18.83 -0.41 4.26
C GLY A 134 17.82 0.06 5.31
N ARG A 135 16.60 -0.49 5.37
CA ARG A 135 15.55 -0.03 6.32
C ARG A 135 14.71 -1.16 6.94
N PHE A 136 15.19 -2.38 6.86
CA PHE A 136 14.40 -3.57 7.20
C PHE A 136 13.97 -3.66 8.68
N ASP A 137 14.55 -2.85 9.57
CA ASP A 137 14.29 -2.91 11.02
C ASP A 137 12.95 -2.28 11.42
N GLU A 138 12.40 -1.38 10.61
CA GLU A 138 11.15 -0.66 10.89
C GLU A 138 10.16 -0.82 9.73
N PHE A 139 8.89 -1.07 10.05
CA PHE A 139 7.82 -1.11 9.06
C PHE A 139 7.26 0.30 8.87
N VAL A 140 7.25 0.80 7.64
CA VAL A 140 6.64 2.08 7.26
C VAL A 140 5.62 1.82 6.16
N LEU A 141 4.38 2.27 6.34
CA LEU A 141 3.30 2.00 5.38
C LEU A 141 3.52 2.73 4.03
N ALA A 142 4.22 3.87 4.06
CA ALA A 142 4.63 4.61 2.86
C ALA A 142 5.70 3.92 2.00
N ASP A 143 6.34 2.84 2.46
CA ASP A 143 7.32 2.08 1.67
C ASP A 143 6.62 1.21 0.60
N ASP A 144 5.75 1.79 -0.22
CA ASP A 144 4.99 1.12 -1.29
C ASP A 144 4.13 -0.07 -0.82
N TRP A 145 3.64 -0.03 0.42
CA TRP A 145 2.68 -1.02 0.93
C TRP A 145 1.23 -0.70 0.58
N LEU A 146 0.97 0.45 -0.03
CA LEU A 146 -0.34 0.82 -0.54
C LEU A 146 -0.20 1.29 -1.98
N GLY A 147 -0.84 0.57 -2.90
CA GLY A 147 -1.14 1.12 -4.21
C GLY A 147 -2.27 2.13 -4.07
N ALA A 148 -2.23 3.21 -4.85
CA ALA A 148 -3.34 4.13 -5.00
C ALA A 148 -3.59 4.35 -6.50
N SER A 149 -4.81 4.07 -6.95
CA SER A 149 -5.20 4.43 -8.33
C SER A 149 -5.44 5.92 -8.42
N LEU A 150 -4.59 6.64 -9.15
CA LEU A 150 -4.99 7.90 -9.77
C LEU A 150 -5.78 7.57 -11.05
N PRO A 151 -6.87 8.30 -11.36
CA PRO A 151 -7.60 8.09 -12.60
C PRO A 151 -6.70 8.38 -13.82
N PRO A 152 -6.82 7.62 -14.92
CA PRO A 152 -6.00 7.79 -16.13
C PRO A 152 -6.05 9.20 -16.74
N TYR A 153 -7.12 9.96 -16.45
CA TYR A 153 -7.39 11.25 -17.08
C TYR A 153 -6.39 12.36 -16.69
N ARG A 154 -5.77 12.30 -15.50
CA ARG A 154 -4.68 13.24 -15.14
C ARG A 154 -3.38 12.97 -15.91
N ASN A 155 -3.12 11.72 -16.29
CA ASN A 155 -1.93 11.36 -17.10
C ASN A 155 -2.00 11.89 -18.54
N SER A 156 -3.13 12.51 -18.93
CA SER A 156 -3.35 13.03 -20.29
C SER A 156 -3.70 14.52 -20.34
N GLY A 157 -3.61 15.25 -19.21
CA GLY A 157 -3.81 16.70 -19.16
C GLY A 157 -5.19 17.17 -19.66
N GLY A 158 -6.19 16.29 -19.62
CA GLY A 158 -7.45 16.50 -20.33
C GLY A 158 -8.48 17.36 -19.61
N CYS A 159 -8.30 17.67 -18.32
CA CYS A 159 -9.29 18.38 -17.52
C CYS A 159 -9.49 19.81 -18.04
N THR A 160 -10.70 20.10 -18.53
CA THR A 160 -11.07 21.42 -19.07
C THR A 160 -11.86 22.27 -18.08
N ALA A 161 -11.98 21.84 -16.82
CA ALA A 161 -12.65 22.62 -15.79
C ALA A 161 -11.83 23.86 -15.43
N GLU A 162 -12.51 24.96 -15.11
CA GLU A 162 -11.85 26.17 -14.62
C GLU A 162 -11.19 25.88 -13.27
N GLU A 163 -9.94 26.34 -13.06
CA GLU A 163 -9.16 26.06 -11.83
C GLU A 163 -9.83 26.59 -10.55
N ASP A 164 -10.70 27.59 -10.69
CA ASP A 164 -11.42 28.24 -9.59
C ASP A 164 -12.81 27.60 -9.30
N ASP A 165 -13.26 26.62 -10.09
CA ASP A 165 -14.51 25.89 -9.84
C ASP A 165 -14.24 24.66 -8.96
N ILE A 166 -14.55 24.79 -7.67
CA ILE A 166 -14.33 23.78 -6.62
C ILE A 166 -14.94 22.41 -6.99
N ASP A 167 -16.04 22.39 -7.74
CA ASP A 167 -16.71 21.17 -8.19
C ASP A 167 -16.56 20.90 -9.71
N GLY A 168 -15.76 21.70 -10.42
CA GLY A 168 -15.75 21.77 -11.89
C GLY A 168 -15.36 20.47 -12.61
N CYS A 169 -14.45 19.65 -12.05
CA CYS A 169 -14.20 18.25 -12.49
C CYS A 169 -14.08 17.31 -11.30
N ALA A 170 -15.21 17.00 -10.67
CA ALA A 170 -15.36 15.94 -9.67
C ALA A 170 -15.26 14.52 -10.28
N CYS A 171 -14.15 14.27 -10.98
CA CYS A 171 -13.93 13.11 -11.84
C CYS A 171 -12.88 12.12 -11.28
N VAL A 172 -12.34 12.41 -10.09
CA VAL A 172 -11.31 11.59 -9.44
C VAL A 172 -11.93 10.64 -8.43
N ASP A 173 -11.72 9.34 -8.66
CA ASP A 173 -12.00 8.28 -7.70
C ASP A 173 -10.68 7.62 -7.30
N LEU A 174 -10.39 7.62 -6.00
CA LEU A 174 -9.20 7.00 -5.43
C LEU A 174 -9.62 5.80 -4.59
N ALA A 175 -8.89 4.70 -4.74
CA ALA A 175 -9.01 3.54 -3.88
C ALA A 175 -7.63 3.02 -3.51
N THR A 176 -7.47 2.58 -2.27
CA THR A 176 -6.27 1.85 -1.85
C THR A 176 -6.26 0.46 -2.48
N ARG A 177 -5.06 -0.09 -2.62
CA ARG A 177 -4.84 -1.51 -2.87
C ARG A 177 -3.78 -2.03 -1.92
N GLY A 178 -4.08 -3.15 -1.28
CA GLY A 178 -3.14 -3.89 -0.45
C GLY A 178 -3.41 -3.81 1.04
N LEU A 179 -4.47 -3.13 1.51
CA LEU A 179 -4.83 -3.16 2.93
C LEU A 179 -5.28 -4.54 3.40
N HIS A 180 -5.86 -5.34 2.51
CA HIS A 180 -6.31 -6.70 2.83
C HIS A 180 -5.18 -7.62 3.33
N ARG A 181 -3.93 -7.40 2.91
CA ARG A 181 -2.78 -8.18 3.41
C ARG A 181 -2.47 -7.92 4.89
N PHE A 182 -2.99 -6.81 5.41
CA PHE A 182 -2.95 -6.41 6.82
C PHE A 182 -4.29 -6.68 7.52
N GLY A 183 -5.22 -7.42 6.90
CA GLY A 183 -6.49 -7.79 7.49
C GLY A 183 -7.52 -6.66 7.49
N LEU A 184 -7.30 -5.60 6.71
CA LEU A 184 -8.14 -4.40 6.67
C LEU A 184 -8.89 -4.28 5.34
N PRO A 185 -10.06 -3.61 5.33
CA PRO A 185 -10.76 -3.29 4.10
C PRO A 185 -9.94 -2.28 3.28
N GLU A 186 -10.13 -2.30 1.97
CA GLU A 186 -9.63 -1.22 1.12
C GLU A 186 -10.46 0.05 1.38
N LEU A 187 -9.83 1.21 1.24
CA LEU A 187 -10.44 2.52 1.44
C LEU A 187 -10.68 3.18 0.10
N GLU A 188 -11.79 3.91 -0.04
CA GLU A 188 -12.09 4.67 -1.24
C GLU A 188 -12.61 6.09 -0.93
N ILE A 189 -12.32 7.04 -1.81
CA ILE A 189 -12.89 8.38 -1.83
C ILE A 189 -13.23 8.70 -3.29
N THR A 190 -14.48 9.06 -3.54
CA THR A 190 -15.05 9.15 -4.90
C THR A 190 -15.64 10.53 -5.16
N GLY A 191 -15.56 11.01 -6.40
CA GLY A 191 -16.08 12.33 -6.80
C GLY A 191 -15.21 13.49 -6.33
N VAL A 192 -13.90 13.26 -6.25
CA VAL A 192 -12.90 14.27 -5.89
C VAL A 192 -12.66 15.17 -7.10
N ALA A 193 -12.62 16.48 -6.88
CA ALA A 193 -12.23 17.44 -7.90
C ALA A 193 -10.74 17.30 -8.20
N CYS A 194 -10.36 17.40 -9.48
CA CYS A 194 -8.96 17.23 -9.89
C CYS A 194 -7.96 17.98 -9.01
N PRO A 195 -8.14 19.26 -8.63
CA PRO A 195 -7.18 19.98 -7.78
C PRO A 195 -6.96 19.38 -6.37
N HIS A 196 -7.89 18.57 -5.87
CA HIS A 196 -7.86 18.03 -4.50
C HIS A 196 -7.44 16.55 -4.44
N ASP A 197 -6.94 15.98 -5.54
CA ASP A 197 -6.56 14.56 -5.59
C ASP A 197 -5.46 14.19 -4.59
N LEU A 198 -4.43 15.03 -4.43
CA LEU A 198 -3.36 14.80 -3.47
C LEU A 198 -3.86 14.89 -2.02
N ALA A 199 -4.75 15.85 -1.74
CA ALA A 199 -5.36 15.98 -0.43
C ALA A 199 -6.21 14.74 -0.09
N ALA A 200 -7.05 14.30 -1.03
CA ALA A 200 -7.84 13.08 -0.90
C ALA A 200 -6.96 11.82 -0.74
N LEU A 201 -5.85 11.73 -1.49
CA LEU A 201 -4.86 10.66 -1.34
C LEU A 201 -4.23 10.67 0.05
N ASN A 202 -3.86 11.84 0.57
CA ASN A 202 -3.27 11.95 1.90
C ASN A 202 -4.28 11.67 3.01
N VAL A 203 -5.57 11.96 2.82
CA VAL A 203 -6.65 11.48 3.70
C VAL A 203 -6.74 9.96 3.71
N LEU A 204 -6.68 9.30 2.55
CA LEU A 204 -6.65 7.83 2.46
C LEU A 204 -5.44 7.24 3.19
N ARG A 205 -4.25 7.78 2.94
CA ARG A 205 -2.98 7.34 3.58
C ARG A 205 -3.04 7.47 5.11
N THR A 206 -3.54 8.61 5.59
CA THR A 206 -3.70 8.86 7.03
C THR A 206 -4.71 7.92 7.65
N THR A 207 -5.85 7.69 6.98
CA THR A 207 -6.89 6.77 7.44
C THR A 207 -6.39 5.33 7.48
N ALA A 208 -5.65 4.89 6.45
CA ALA A 208 -5.04 3.58 6.40
C ALA A 208 -4.09 3.35 7.58
N GLN A 209 -3.22 4.34 7.87
CA GLN A 209 -2.32 4.27 9.01
C GLN A 209 -3.07 4.25 10.35
N ARG A 210 -4.15 5.03 10.47
CA ARG A 210 -5.01 5.06 11.67
C ARG A 210 -5.66 3.71 11.95
N LEU A 211 -6.07 2.99 10.91
CA LEU A 211 -6.73 1.68 11.02
C LEU A 211 -5.74 0.52 11.15
N LEU A 212 -4.49 0.68 10.73
CA LEU A 212 -3.46 -0.37 10.70
C LEU A 212 -3.35 -1.20 12.00
N PRO A 213 -3.43 -0.62 13.21
CA PRO A 213 -3.34 -1.40 14.45
C PRO A 213 -4.46 -2.44 14.62
N LEU A 214 -5.66 -2.20 14.07
CA LEU A 214 -6.79 -3.14 14.17
C LEU A 214 -6.47 -4.47 13.47
N GLY A 215 -5.72 -4.40 12.37
CA GLY A 215 -5.33 -5.56 11.57
C GLY A 215 -4.57 -6.64 12.33
N ARG A 216 -3.99 -6.31 13.49
CA ARG A 216 -3.24 -7.26 14.35
C ARG A 216 -4.14 -8.12 15.25
N HIS A 217 -5.43 -7.87 15.25
CA HIS A 217 -6.38 -8.48 16.17
C HIS A 217 -7.54 -9.10 15.37
N PRO A 218 -7.69 -10.45 15.36
CA PRO A 218 -8.75 -11.09 14.59
C PRO A 218 -10.13 -10.81 15.21
N GLY A 219 -11.17 -10.88 14.37
CA GLY A 219 -12.57 -10.73 14.79
C GLY A 219 -13.23 -9.42 14.33
N GLU A 220 -14.41 -9.16 14.89
CA GLU A 220 -15.20 -7.96 14.57
C GLU A 220 -14.74 -6.76 15.40
N HIS A 221 -14.51 -5.64 14.71
CA HIS A 221 -14.16 -4.34 15.28
C HIS A 221 -15.27 -3.36 14.94
N ILE A 222 -15.93 -2.82 15.96
CA ILE A 222 -16.96 -1.80 15.79
C ILE A 222 -16.31 -0.43 15.96
N LEU A 223 -16.34 0.37 14.89
CA LEU A 223 -15.78 1.71 14.86
C LEU A 223 -16.89 2.77 14.90
N PRO A 224 -16.64 3.93 15.51
CA PRO A 224 -17.49 5.09 15.28
C PRO A 224 -17.51 5.42 13.79
N ALA A 225 -18.66 5.95 13.34
CA ALA A 225 -18.80 6.41 11.96
C ALA A 225 -17.83 7.56 11.67
N GLU A 226 -17.59 8.42 12.66
CA GLU A 226 -16.61 9.50 12.57
C GLU A 226 -15.29 9.07 13.19
N LEU A 227 -14.23 9.19 12.41
CA LEU A 227 -12.87 8.86 12.79
C LEU A 227 -12.03 10.14 12.81
N MET A 228 -11.32 10.37 13.91
CA MET A 228 -10.39 11.49 14.04
C MET A 228 -9.01 11.07 13.53
N LEU A 229 -8.53 11.76 12.51
CA LEU A 229 -7.21 11.61 11.91
C LEU A 229 -6.25 12.65 12.49
N THR A 230 -5.12 12.21 13.02
CA THR A 230 -4.15 13.09 13.68
C THR A 230 -2.92 13.31 12.81
N SER A 231 -2.21 14.39 13.12
CA SER A 231 -0.88 14.71 12.56
C SER A 231 0.11 13.57 12.74
N ILE A 232 0.01 12.84 13.86
CA ILE A 232 0.84 11.66 14.17
C ILE A 232 0.49 10.48 13.26
N ASP A 233 -0.79 10.28 12.91
CA ASP A 233 -1.17 9.21 11.98
C ASP A 233 -0.54 9.46 10.60
N PHE A 234 -0.53 10.71 10.12
CA PHE A 234 0.12 11.05 8.85
C PHE A 234 1.65 10.99 8.93
N ALA A 235 2.25 11.44 10.03
CA ALA A 235 3.68 11.31 10.27
C ALA A 235 4.12 9.84 10.26
N THR A 236 3.40 8.99 11.00
CA THR A 236 3.69 7.56 11.12
C THR A 236 3.53 6.85 9.78
N TYR A 237 2.60 7.27 8.93
CA TYR A 237 2.46 6.74 7.57
C TYR A 237 3.80 6.87 6.82
N TRP A 238 4.45 8.03 6.93
CA TRP A 238 5.76 8.33 6.34
C TRP A 238 6.96 7.82 7.15
N GLY A 239 6.74 7.17 8.30
CA GLY A 239 7.80 6.72 9.18
C GLY A 239 8.47 7.84 9.99
N ASN A 240 7.81 8.99 10.11
CA ASN A 240 8.25 10.12 10.92
C ASN A 240 7.64 10.05 12.33
N ARG A 241 8.41 10.54 13.30
CA ARG A 241 8.02 10.55 14.72
C ARG A 241 7.39 11.87 15.13
N ASP A 242 7.75 12.95 14.45
CA ASP A 242 7.29 14.29 14.77
C ASP A 242 5.98 14.62 14.01
N PRO A 243 5.02 15.32 14.65
CA PRO A 243 3.83 15.82 13.99
C PRO A 243 4.17 16.68 12.76
N ILE A 244 3.41 16.49 11.67
CA ILE A 244 3.59 17.20 10.39
C ILE A 244 2.81 18.52 10.33
N TRP A 245 1.69 18.61 11.05
CA TRP A 245 0.92 19.83 11.30
C TRP A 245 0.59 20.02 12.79
N ASP A 246 0.34 21.28 13.18
CA ASP A 246 0.09 21.69 14.56
C ASP A 246 -1.40 21.81 14.92
N ASP A 247 -2.27 21.91 13.91
CA ASP A 247 -3.72 21.99 14.09
C ASP A 247 -4.30 20.69 14.69
N GLY A 248 -5.56 20.81 15.16
CA GLY A 248 -6.31 19.69 15.72
C GLY A 248 -6.49 18.52 14.74
N PRO A 249 -7.04 17.40 15.22
CA PRO A 249 -7.36 16.27 14.35
C PRO A 249 -8.44 16.63 13.32
N ILE A 250 -8.34 16.00 12.16
CA ILE A 250 -9.31 16.11 11.06
C ILE A 250 -10.36 15.03 11.26
N SER A 251 -11.64 15.37 11.22
CA SER A 251 -12.72 14.38 11.27
C SER A 251 -13.04 13.86 9.88
N VAL A 252 -13.23 12.55 9.75
CA VAL A 252 -13.74 11.90 8.54
C VAL A 252 -14.89 10.97 8.87
N HIS A 253 -15.86 10.84 7.96
CA HIS A 253 -16.97 9.90 8.10
C HIS A 253 -16.74 8.64 7.26
N LEU A 254 -16.71 7.49 7.92
CA LEU A 254 -16.59 6.17 7.33
C LEU A 254 -17.98 5.62 6.96
N VAL A 255 -18.10 5.07 5.75
CA VAL A 255 -19.31 4.42 5.25
C VAL A 255 -18.94 3.08 4.64
N GLU A 256 -19.75 2.04 4.88
CA GLU A 256 -19.61 0.78 4.17
C GLU A 256 -19.95 0.96 2.68
N ALA A 257 -18.95 0.84 1.82
CA ALA A 257 -19.10 0.98 0.36
C ALA A 257 -19.40 -0.35 -0.32
N GLY A 258 -18.97 -1.45 0.29
CA GLY A 258 -19.23 -2.81 -0.18
C GLY A 258 -18.42 -3.83 0.62
N PRO A 259 -18.42 -5.11 0.18
CA PRO A 259 -17.63 -6.15 0.82
C PRO A 259 -16.15 -5.74 0.90
N SER A 260 -15.61 -5.73 2.11
CA SER A 260 -14.21 -5.35 2.40
C SER A 260 -13.78 -3.99 1.85
N ARG A 261 -14.72 -3.03 1.73
CA ARG A 261 -14.45 -1.66 1.28
C ARG A 261 -15.16 -0.60 2.12
N LEU A 262 -14.42 0.43 2.53
CA LEU A 262 -14.95 1.58 3.25
C LEU A 262 -14.75 2.86 2.43
N ALA A 263 -15.84 3.62 2.25
CA ALA A 263 -15.77 4.95 1.70
C ALA A 263 -15.46 5.98 2.80
N ILE A 264 -14.61 6.94 2.47
CA ILE A 264 -14.33 8.13 3.27
C ILE A 264 -15.16 9.29 2.72
N ARG A 265 -15.85 10.00 3.62
CA ARG A 265 -16.69 11.16 3.35
C ARG A 265 -16.34 12.29 4.32
N PRO A 266 -16.74 13.54 4.00
CA PRO A 266 -16.73 14.62 4.99
C PRO A 266 -17.53 14.22 6.25
N PRO A 267 -17.27 14.87 7.40
CA PRO A 267 -18.09 14.73 8.59
C PRO A 267 -19.59 14.82 8.28
N ALA A 268 -20.42 14.05 8.99
CA ALA A 268 -21.84 13.96 8.67
C ALA A 268 -22.60 15.29 8.88
N ASP A 269 -22.05 16.18 9.71
CA ASP A 269 -22.55 17.52 10.00
C ASP A 269 -21.88 18.63 9.18
N PHE A 270 -20.92 18.30 8.32
CA PHE A 270 -20.31 19.28 7.41
C PHE A 270 -21.36 19.74 6.38
N PRO A 271 -21.65 21.05 6.28
CA PRO A 271 -22.77 21.55 5.47
C PRO A 271 -22.47 21.59 3.96
N GLY A 272 -21.20 21.44 3.57
CA GLY A 272 -20.73 21.59 2.21
C GLY A 272 -20.50 20.28 1.45
N THR A 273 -19.91 20.38 0.26
CA THR A 273 -19.53 19.25 -0.60
C THR A 273 -18.24 18.59 -0.13
N LEU A 274 -17.90 17.44 -0.74
CA LEU A 274 -16.60 16.80 -0.54
C LEU A 274 -15.44 17.74 -0.87
N ASN A 275 -15.56 18.50 -1.95
CA ASN A 275 -14.47 19.34 -2.45
C ASN A 275 -14.32 20.61 -1.61
N GLU A 276 -15.43 21.19 -1.14
CA GLU A 276 -15.41 22.27 -0.15
C GLU A 276 -14.72 21.80 1.15
N TRP A 277 -15.05 20.60 1.64
CA TRP A 277 -14.37 20.02 2.81
C TRP A 277 -12.88 19.78 2.59
N LEU A 278 -12.51 19.20 1.43
CA LEU A 278 -11.11 18.97 1.08
C LEU A 278 -10.34 20.29 0.99
N TRP A 279 -10.97 21.38 0.59
CA TRP A 279 -10.35 22.70 0.40
C TRP A 279 -10.26 23.52 1.69
N ASP A 280 -11.34 23.61 2.48
CA ASP A 280 -11.45 24.54 3.60
C ASP A 280 -10.96 23.96 4.94
N GLU A 281 -11.09 22.64 5.14
CA GLU A 281 -10.92 22.02 6.47
C GLU A 281 -9.61 21.23 6.61
N LEU A 282 -8.92 20.95 5.51
CA LEU A 282 -7.68 20.18 5.55
C LEU A 282 -6.45 21.07 5.81
N PRO A 283 -5.48 20.60 6.63
CA PRO A 283 -4.20 21.28 6.79
C PRO A 283 -3.48 21.45 5.44
N PRO A 284 -2.87 22.62 5.15
CA PRO A 284 -2.23 22.90 3.86
C PRO A 284 -1.22 21.83 3.43
N VAL A 285 -0.49 21.24 4.37
CA VAL A 285 0.49 20.17 4.09
C VAL A 285 -0.09 18.95 3.39
N LEU A 286 -1.38 18.64 3.58
CA LEU A 286 -2.04 17.53 2.88
C LEU A 286 -2.21 17.80 1.38
N HIS A 287 -2.18 19.07 0.96
CA HIS A 287 -2.26 19.47 -0.45
C HIS A 287 -0.90 19.50 -1.15
N GLU A 288 0.19 19.52 -0.40
CA GLU A 288 1.54 19.76 -0.93
C GLU A 288 2.42 18.51 -0.85
N LEU A 289 2.23 17.67 0.16
CA LEU A 289 3.15 16.57 0.45
C LEU A 289 2.84 15.33 -0.40
N LEU A 290 3.59 15.14 -1.48
CA LEU A 290 3.53 13.93 -2.31
C LEU A 290 4.33 12.76 -1.73
N SER A 291 5.52 13.05 -1.20
CA SER A 291 6.49 12.10 -0.64
C SER A 291 7.27 12.72 0.50
N CYS A 292 7.65 11.91 1.50
CA CYS A 292 8.52 12.32 2.60
C CYS A 292 9.55 11.22 2.89
N GLU A 293 10.79 11.60 3.16
CA GLU A 293 11.81 10.66 3.63
C GLU A 293 11.55 10.34 5.11
N PRO A 294 11.48 9.05 5.50
CA PRO A 294 11.33 8.65 6.89
C PRO A 294 12.49 9.14 7.76
N ASP A 295 12.24 9.33 9.06
CA ASP A 295 13.29 9.58 10.02
C ASP A 295 14.33 8.44 9.98
N HIS A 296 15.60 8.81 9.79
CA HIS A 296 16.69 7.84 9.91
C HIS A 296 17.02 7.63 11.39
N PRO A 297 17.07 6.39 11.90
CA PRO A 297 17.79 6.15 13.13
C PRO A 297 19.24 6.54 12.89
N VAL A 298 19.74 7.52 13.67
CA VAL A 298 21.17 7.81 13.71
C VAL A 298 21.87 6.50 14.09
N PRO A 299 22.85 6.01 13.32
CA PRO A 299 23.56 4.80 13.69
C PRO A 299 24.22 5.04 15.06
N THR A 300 23.77 4.30 16.07
CA THR A 300 24.41 4.22 17.39
C THR A 300 25.61 3.29 17.35
#